data_AF-A0A5B8RKH3-F1
#
_entry.id   AF-A0A5B8RKH3-F1
#
_cell.length_a   1.000
_cell.length_b   1.000
_cell.length_c   1.000
_cell.angle_alpha   90.00
_cell.angle_beta   90.00
_cell.angle_gamma   90.00
#
_symmetry.space_group_name_H-M   'P 1'
#
loop_
_entity.id
_entity.type
_entity.pdbx_description
1 polymer ?
#
loop_
_entity_poly.entity_id
_entity_poly.type
_entity_poly.pdbx_seq_one_letter_code
_entity_poly.pdbx_strand_id
1 'polypeptide(L)'
;MVHPDINVFAIYGLLDNAQDFFGNSSNENGFNMFDSSAFNGKDLVFKDSAVEIVPVKERRTYAEWLGSEYIESLEGMQTPSCSRAAAITTNGAVLLTSSVLLTTATTS
;
A
#
# COMPACT_ATOMS: atom_id res chain seq x y z
N MET A 1 -6.82 -6.71 -9.62
CA MET A 1 -5.63 -7.59 -9.71
C MET A 1 -6.05 -8.88 -10.37
N VAL A 2 -5.24 -9.43 -11.26
CA VAL A 2 -5.49 -10.72 -11.92
C VAL A 2 -4.24 -11.59 -11.81
N HIS A 3 -4.39 -12.91 -11.95
CA HIS A 3 -3.24 -13.82 -11.98
C HIS A 3 -2.34 -13.50 -13.18
N PRO A 4 -1.00 -13.63 -13.09
CA PRO A 4 -0.07 -13.32 -14.18
C PRO A 4 -0.36 -14.04 -15.50
N ASP A 5 -0.99 -15.22 -15.44
CA ASP A 5 -1.35 -16.01 -16.64
C ASP A 5 -2.59 -15.48 -17.37
N ILE A 6 -3.29 -14.48 -16.82
CA ILE A 6 -4.47 -13.88 -17.43
C ILE A 6 -4.07 -12.80 -18.43
N ASN A 7 -4.72 -12.79 -19.59
CA ASN A 7 -4.55 -11.74 -20.57
C ASN A 7 -5.17 -10.42 -20.07
N VAL A 8 -4.33 -9.54 -19.51
CA VAL A 8 -4.72 -8.23 -18.99
C VAL A 8 -5.36 -7.34 -20.06
N PHE A 9 -4.95 -7.45 -21.33
CA PHE A 9 -5.54 -6.69 -22.42
C PHE A 9 -6.98 -7.11 -22.71
N ALA A 10 -7.30 -8.40 -22.57
CA ALA A 10 -8.67 -8.90 -22.72
C ALA A 10 -9.57 -8.38 -21.58
N ILE A 11 -9.06 -8.36 -20.35
CA ILE A 11 -9.79 -7.84 -19.20
C ILE A 11 -10.01 -6.33 -19.33
N TYR A 12 -8.96 -5.57 -19.62
CA TYR A 12 -9.09 -4.13 -19.83
C TYR A 12 -10.03 -3.84 -21.01
N GLY A 13 -9.86 -4.51 -22.16
CA GLY A 13 -10.73 -4.34 -23.31
C GLY A 13 -12.20 -4.63 -23.01
N LEU A 14 -12.50 -5.68 -22.23
CA LEU A 14 -13.86 -5.95 -21.78
C LEU A 14 -14.43 -4.81 -20.93
N LEU A 15 -13.65 -4.31 -19.97
CA LEU A 15 -14.07 -3.24 -19.06
C LEU A 15 -14.22 -1.89 -19.79
N ASP A 16 -13.32 -1.61 -20.72
CA ASP A 16 -13.32 -0.43 -21.60
C ASP A 16 -14.56 -0.41 -22.49
N ASN A 17 -14.91 -1.55 -23.09
CA ASN A 17 -16.18 -1.68 -23.82
C ASN A 17 -17.39 -1.54 -22.88
N ALA A 18 -17.36 -2.12 -21.68
CA ALA A 18 -18.48 -2.06 -20.76
C ALA A 18 -18.77 -0.62 -20.28
N GLN A 19 -17.73 0.15 -19.98
CA GLN A 19 -17.91 1.53 -19.50
C GLN A 19 -18.44 2.48 -20.58
N ASP A 20 -18.25 2.19 -21.87
CA ASP A 20 -18.87 2.96 -22.96
C ASP A 20 -20.41 2.88 -22.90
N PHE A 21 -20.95 1.75 -22.47
CA PHE A 21 -22.40 1.56 -22.33
C PHE A 21 -22.91 1.95 -20.94
N PHE A 22 -22.14 1.66 -19.89
CA PHE A 22 -22.63 1.66 -18.51
C PHE A 22 -21.88 2.61 -17.55
N GLY A 23 -20.83 3.29 -18.02
CA GLY A 23 -19.98 4.16 -17.20
C GLY A 23 -20.62 5.52 -16.90
N ASN A 24 -21.40 6.07 -17.84
CA ASN A 24 -22.17 7.28 -17.61
C ASN A 24 -23.45 6.95 -16.82
N SER A 25 -23.65 7.55 -15.65
CA SER A 25 -24.85 7.33 -14.82
C SER A 25 -26.17 7.79 -15.47
N SER A 26 -26.10 8.59 -16.53
CA SER A 26 -27.26 9.02 -17.33
C SER A 26 -27.52 8.14 -18.56
N ASN A 27 -26.89 6.96 -18.65
CA ASN A 27 -27.10 6.07 -19.81
C ASN A 27 -28.52 5.47 -19.84
N GLU A 28 -28.96 5.08 -21.04
CA GLU A 28 -30.29 4.48 -21.26
C GLU A 28 -30.26 2.94 -21.23
N ASN A 29 -29.11 2.33 -20.92
CA ASN A 29 -28.89 0.88 -21.03
C ASN A 29 -29.33 0.10 -19.77
N GLY A 30 -29.91 0.76 -18.77
CA GLY A 30 -30.52 0.12 -17.61
C GLY A 30 -29.54 -0.45 -16.58
N PHE A 31 -28.25 -0.11 -16.69
CA PHE A 31 -27.22 -0.49 -15.71
C PHE A 31 -26.19 0.61 -15.56
N ASN A 32 -25.79 0.90 -14.31
CA ASN A 32 -24.76 1.89 -13.99
C ASN A 32 -23.59 1.17 -13.32
N MET A 33 -22.43 1.17 -13.98
CA MET A 33 -21.25 0.41 -13.55
C MET A 33 -20.57 0.99 -12.31
N PHE A 34 -20.70 2.31 -12.09
CA PHE A 34 -20.11 3.05 -10.99
C PHE A 34 -21.17 3.63 -10.04
N ASP A 35 -22.34 3.02 -9.93
CA ASP A 35 -23.38 3.44 -8.99
C ASP A 35 -24.04 2.24 -8.28
N SER A 36 -23.97 2.24 -6.96
CA SER A 36 -24.53 1.19 -6.10
C SER A 36 -25.92 1.52 -5.55
N SER A 37 -26.47 2.71 -5.87
CA SER A 37 -27.66 3.25 -5.20
C SER A 37 -28.90 2.37 -5.38
N ALA A 38 -29.03 1.73 -6.56
CA ALA A 38 -30.12 0.82 -6.89
C ALA A 38 -30.14 -0.47 -6.02
N PHE A 39 -29.04 -0.78 -5.33
CA PHE A 39 -28.87 -2.02 -4.57
C PHE A 39 -28.87 -1.80 -3.04
N ASN A 40 -29.20 -0.60 -2.57
CA ASN A 40 -29.09 -0.19 -1.17
C ASN A 40 -27.68 -0.48 -0.58
N GLY A 41 -26.65 -0.38 -1.43
CA GLY A 41 -25.26 -0.59 -1.06
C GLY A 41 -24.41 0.63 -1.37
N LYS A 42 -23.11 0.53 -1.06
CA LYS A 42 -22.12 1.55 -1.35
C LYS A 42 -20.85 0.88 -1.86
N ASP A 43 -20.24 1.46 -2.88
CA ASP A 43 -18.97 1.02 -3.46
C ASP A 43 -18.99 -0.49 -3.84
N LEU A 44 -20.09 -0.95 -4.46
CA LEU A 44 -20.26 -2.33 -4.89
C LEU A 44 -19.52 -2.59 -6.21
N VAL A 45 -18.60 -3.55 -6.19
CA VAL A 45 -17.67 -3.91 -7.28
C VAL A 45 -16.67 -2.78 -7.59
N PHE A 46 -17.16 -1.58 -7.89
CA PHE A 46 -16.39 -0.36 -8.08
C PHE A 46 -16.84 0.70 -7.08
N LYS A 47 -15.97 1.68 -6.81
CA LYS A 47 -16.38 2.84 -6.01
C LYS A 47 -17.45 3.63 -6.74
N ASP A 48 -18.41 4.17 -6.00
CA ASP A 48 -19.47 5.02 -6.57
C ASP A 48 -18.90 6.36 -7.11
N SER A 49 -17.71 6.73 -6.64
CA SER A 49 -16.98 7.90 -7.12
C SER A 49 -16.11 7.64 -8.35
N ALA A 50 -16.11 6.42 -8.89
CA ALA A 50 -15.33 6.10 -10.08
C ALA A 50 -15.95 6.80 -11.30
N VAL A 51 -15.08 7.36 -12.15
CA VAL A 51 -15.51 8.04 -13.38
C VAL A 51 -15.17 7.20 -14.62
N GLU A 52 -14.04 6.50 -14.58
CA GLU A 52 -13.53 5.73 -15.71
C GLU A 52 -12.53 4.67 -15.21
N ILE A 53 -12.44 3.56 -15.94
CA ILE A 53 -11.37 2.57 -15.82
C ILE A 53 -10.29 2.89 -16.85
N VAL A 54 -9.07 3.13 -16.35
CA VAL A 54 -7.91 3.46 -17.18
C VAL A 54 -6.93 2.29 -17.26
N PRO A 55 -6.19 2.14 -18.37
CA PRO A 55 -5.22 1.07 -18.53
C PRO A 55 -4.01 1.30 -17.63
N VAL A 56 -3.44 0.22 -17.10
CA VAL A 56 -2.24 0.27 -16.24
C VAL A 56 -0.95 0.67 -16.98
N LYS A 57 -0.95 0.59 -18.32
CA LYS A 57 0.17 0.93 -19.22
C LYS A 57 1.47 0.20 -18.83
N GLU A 58 2.50 0.93 -18.43
CA GLU A 58 3.80 0.40 -18.03
C GLU A 58 3.85 -0.03 -16.55
N ARG A 59 2.87 0.35 -15.73
CA ARG A 59 2.83 0.02 -14.30
C ARG A 59 2.18 -1.33 -14.06
N ARG A 60 2.80 -2.41 -14.56
CA ARG A 60 2.18 -3.75 -14.62
C ARG A 60 2.39 -4.57 -13.36
N THR A 61 3.33 -4.19 -12.51
CA THR A 61 3.50 -4.78 -11.18
C THR A 61 2.78 -3.96 -10.12
N TYR A 62 2.41 -4.60 -9.00
CA TYR A 62 1.82 -3.87 -7.86
C TYR A 62 2.77 -2.77 -7.35
N ALA A 63 4.08 -3.02 -7.41
CA ALA A 63 5.10 -2.09 -6.94
C ALA A 63 5.18 -0.83 -7.82
N GLU A 64 5.16 -0.98 -9.13
CA GLU A 64 5.13 0.15 -10.08
C GLU A 64 3.80 0.90 -10.02
N TRP A 65 2.69 0.21 -9.75
CA TRP A 65 1.37 0.83 -9.65
C TRP A 65 1.25 1.72 -8.40
N LEU A 66 1.71 1.21 -7.25
CA LEU A 66 1.62 1.90 -5.96
C LEU A 66 2.73 2.94 -5.76
N GLY A 67 3.93 2.68 -6.27
CA GLY A 67 5.12 3.50 -6.03
C GLY A 67 5.82 3.17 -4.70
N SER A 68 7.15 3.37 -4.66
CA SER A 68 7.99 3.00 -3.52
C SER A 68 7.62 3.74 -2.24
N GLU A 69 7.36 5.04 -2.30
CA GLU A 69 7.01 5.85 -1.12
C GLU A 69 5.77 5.34 -0.41
N TYR A 70 4.75 4.92 -1.17
CA TYR A 70 3.52 4.37 -0.61
C TYR A 70 3.75 3.01 0.04
N ILE A 71 4.57 2.16 -0.60
CA ILE A 71 4.92 0.83 -0.09
C ILE A 71 5.73 0.94 1.20
N GLU A 72 6.76 1.78 1.23
CA GLU A 72 7.58 2.03 2.42
C GLU A 72 6.73 2.56 3.59
N SER A 73 5.78 3.45 3.30
CA SER A 73 4.83 3.96 4.30
C SER A 73 3.94 2.84 4.86
N LEU A 74 3.43 1.96 4.00
CA LEU A 74 2.62 0.82 4.41
C LEU A 74 3.42 -0.22 5.21
N GLU A 75 4.67 -0.47 4.84
CA GLU A 75 5.57 -1.38 5.56
C GLU A 75 5.89 -0.82 6.95
N GLY A 76 6.21 0.47 7.04
CA GLY A 76 6.43 1.15 8.31
C GLY A 76 5.22 1.08 9.25
N MET A 77 4.01 1.28 8.72
CA MET A 77 2.77 1.13 9.49
C MET A 77 2.49 -0.31 9.97
N GLN A 78 2.92 -1.31 9.21
CA GLN A 78 2.73 -2.72 9.55
C GLN A 78 3.77 -3.23 10.57
N THR A 79 4.85 -2.48 10.81
CA THR A 79 5.79 -2.86 11.86
C THR A 79 5.07 -2.81 13.23
N PRO A 80 5.02 -3.94 13.96
CA PRO A 80 4.42 -3.94 15.29
C PRO A 80 5.16 -2.91 16.15
N SER A 81 4.40 -2.13 16.93
CA SER A 81 4.98 -1.17 17.86
C SER A 81 5.99 -1.89 18.74
N CYS A 82 7.26 -1.48 18.65
CA CYS A 82 8.29 -1.90 19.58
C CYS A 82 7.87 -1.42 20.96
N SER A 83 7.22 -2.28 21.74
CA SER A 83 7.06 -2.06 23.18
C SER A 83 8.47 -2.05 23.76
N ARG A 84 9.04 -0.86 23.91
CA ARG A 84 10.33 -0.66 24.57
C ARG A 84 10.17 -0.95 26.06
N ALA A 85 10.11 -2.23 26.41
CA ALA A 85 10.57 -2.70 27.70
C ALA A 85 12.07 -2.94 27.59
N ALA A 86 12.84 -1.86 27.45
CA ALA A 86 14.23 -1.90 27.84
C ALA A 86 14.23 -2.01 29.37
N ALA A 87 14.04 -3.22 29.88
CA ALA A 87 14.37 -3.52 31.26
C ALA A 87 15.89 -3.48 31.37
N ILE A 88 16.45 -2.27 31.46
CA ILE A 88 17.75 -2.07 32.09
C ILE A 88 17.51 -2.43 33.56
N THR A 89 17.58 -3.72 33.88
CA THR A 89 17.88 -4.14 35.25
C THR A 89 19.33 -3.79 35.47
N THR A 90 19.56 -2.57 35.94
CA THR A 90 20.79 -2.22 36.63
C THR A 90 20.82 -3.05 37.91
N ASN A 91 21.21 -4.33 37.83
CA ASN A 91 21.78 -5.00 38.98
C ASN A 91 23.15 -4.36 39.17
N GLY A 92 23.30 -3.60 40.27
CA GLY A 92 24.48 -2.83 40.64
C GLY A 92 25.75 -3.65 40.92
N ALA A 93 26.05 -4.67 40.11
CA ALA A 93 27.18 -5.57 40.28
C ALA A 93 27.93 -5.90 38.97
N VAL A 94 27.80 -5.07 37.92
CA VAL A 94 28.74 -5.09 36.77
C VAL A 94 29.42 -3.72 36.63
N LEU A 95 29.87 -3.19 37.76
CA LEU A 95 31.04 -2.34 37.80
C LEU A 95 32.15 -3.27 38.25
N LEU A 96 32.97 -3.76 37.33
CA LEU A 96 34.39 -4.06 37.53
C LEU A 96 34.92 -4.73 36.25
N THR A 97 36.14 -4.33 35.90
CA THR A 97 37.03 -4.88 34.85
C THR A 97 36.74 -4.48 33.41
N SER A 98 37.13 -3.25 33.08
CA SER A 98 38.07 -3.00 31.98
C SER A 98 38.75 -1.64 32.22
N SER A 99 39.68 -1.63 33.18
CA SER A 99 40.76 -0.64 33.21
C SER A 99 41.92 -1.19 32.36
N VAL A 100 42.81 -0.29 31.89
CA VAL A 100 44.03 -0.52 31.07
C VAL A 100 43.71 -0.43 29.57
N LEU A 101 44.18 0.52 28.77
CA LEU A 101 45.23 1.55 28.80
C LEU A 101 44.74 2.63 27.79
N LEU A 102 44.86 3.95 28.00
CA LEU A 102 45.97 4.73 27.44
C LEU A 102 45.53 6.20 27.40
N THR A 103 45.95 7.05 28.35
CA THR A 103 46.14 8.50 28.12
C THR A 103 46.94 9.11 29.26
N THR A 104 48.24 9.31 29.06
CA THR A 104 48.92 10.52 29.53
C THR A 104 49.93 10.93 28.47
N ALA A 105 49.55 11.85 27.60
CA ALA A 105 50.48 12.67 26.84
C ALA A 105 49.80 13.99 26.42
N THR A 106 49.63 14.88 27.40
CA THR A 106 49.42 16.33 27.29
C THR A 106 49.71 16.85 28.71
N THR A 107 50.59 17.82 29.02
CA THR A 107 51.12 18.96 28.25
C THR A 107 52.31 19.54 29.02
N SER A 108 53.38 19.97 28.33
CA SER A 108 53.94 21.33 28.47
C SER A 108 54.92 21.63 27.35
#